data_AF-A0A944ML31-F1
#
_entry.id   AF-A0A944ML31-F1
#
_cell.length_a   1.000
_cell.length_b   1.000
_cell.length_c   1.000
_cell.angle_alpha   90.00
_cell.angle_beta   90.00
_cell.angle_gamma   90.00
#
_symmetry.space_group_name_H-M   'P 1'
#
loop_
_entity.id
_entity.type
_entity.pdbx_description
1 polymer ?
#
loop_
_entity_poly.entity_id
_entity_poly.type
_entity_poly.pdbx_seq_one_letter_code
_entity_poly.pdbx_strand_id
1 'polypeptide(L)'
;MFYDKRLGKGPIPASPEKYINERQVDGLSILKKFGWKLICIRRATEGTGTTLMKNRQDQAVGVLGEDGILRISPDIQIRKSSKR
;
A
#
# COMPACT_ATOMS: atom_id res chain seq x y z
N MET A 1 -0.46 -28.10 3.66
CA MET A 1 -1.75 -27.41 3.49
C MET A 1 -1.82 -26.27 4.49
N PHE A 2 -1.58 -25.02 4.09
CA PHE A 2 -1.90 -23.85 4.93
C PHE A 2 -2.37 -22.70 4.04
N TYR A 3 -3.68 -22.65 3.83
CA TYR A 3 -4.35 -21.55 3.17
C TYR A 3 -4.47 -20.37 4.14
N ASP A 4 -3.44 -19.52 4.27
CA ASP A 4 -3.64 -18.18 4.86
C ASP A 4 -4.32 -17.29 3.82
N LYS A 5 -5.65 -17.46 3.67
CA LYS A 5 -6.48 -16.65 2.77
C LYS A 5 -6.70 -15.21 3.29
N ARG A 6 -6.02 -14.80 4.39
CA ARG A 6 -6.09 -13.47 5.00
C ARG A 6 -7.52 -12.96 5.25
N LEU A 7 -8.49 -13.88 5.31
CA LEU A 7 -9.88 -13.60 5.62
C LEU A 7 -9.95 -12.96 7.01
N GLY A 8 -10.63 -11.82 7.10
CA GLY A 8 -10.76 -11.03 8.33
C GLY A 8 -9.53 -10.18 8.71
N LYS A 9 -8.42 -10.23 7.96
CA LYS A 9 -7.25 -9.37 8.21
C LYS A 9 -7.34 -8.08 7.40
N GLY A 10 -7.08 -6.94 8.04
CA GLY A 10 -7.08 -5.63 7.39
C GLY A 10 -6.04 -5.52 6.26
N PRO A 11 -6.24 -4.57 5.31
CA PRO A 11 -5.32 -4.36 4.19
C PRO A 11 -3.96 -3.81 4.62
N ILE A 12 -3.90 -3.19 5.80
CA ILE A 12 -2.67 -2.76 6.47
C ILE A 12 -2.44 -3.72 7.64
N PRO A 13 -1.31 -4.46 7.67
CA PRO A 13 -0.94 -5.30 8.79
C PRO A 13 -0.78 -4.49 10.09
N ALA A 14 -0.92 -5.13 11.25
CA ALA A 14 -0.72 -4.47 12.55
C ALA A 14 0.71 -3.93 12.75
N SER A 15 1.69 -4.56 12.11
CA SER A 15 3.10 -4.14 12.09
C SER A 15 3.57 -3.94 10.65
N PRO A 16 3.21 -2.82 9.97
CA PRO A 16 3.57 -2.53 8.59
C PRO A 16 5.08 -2.62 8.30
N GLU A 17 5.90 -2.16 9.24
CA GLU A 17 7.37 -2.12 9.19
C GLU A 17 8.02 -3.48 8.99
N LYS A 18 7.33 -4.58 9.32
CA LYS A 18 7.83 -5.95 9.06
C LYS A 18 7.71 -6.39 7.60
N TYR A 19 7.03 -5.60 6.77
CA TYR A 19 6.70 -5.95 5.39
C TYR A 19 7.25 -4.95 4.37
N ILE A 20 7.97 -3.94 4.83
CA ILE A 20 8.57 -2.89 4.01
C ILE A 20 10.01 -2.69 4.46
N ASN A 21 10.87 -2.21 3.57
CA ASN A 21 12.26 -1.94 3.88
C ASN A 21 12.47 -0.50 4.41
N GLU A 22 13.69 -0.17 4.86
CA GLU A 22 14.02 1.16 5.41
C GLU A 22 13.75 2.31 4.42
N ARG A 23 14.09 2.13 3.14
CA ARG A 23 13.83 3.14 2.10
C ARG A 23 12.33 3.43 1.94
N GLN A 24 11.50 2.39 2.06
CA GLN A 24 10.05 2.53 2.07
C GLN A 24 9.55 3.19 3.36
N VAL A 25 10.14 2.92 4.52
CA VAL A 25 9.81 3.63 5.78
C VAL A 25 10.09 5.13 5.63
N ASP A 26 11.24 5.49 5.08
CA ASP A 26 11.62 6.89 4.82
C ASP A 26 10.67 7.55 3.82
N GLY A 27 10.42 6.87 2.69
CA GLY A 27 9.47 7.31 1.67
C GLY A 27 8.07 7.55 2.25
N LEU A 28 7.56 6.62 3.08
CA LEU A 28 6.27 6.79 3.77
C LEU A 28 6.27 8.03 4.66
N SER A 29 7.33 8.26 5.43
CA SER A 29 7.45 9.42 6.32
C SER A 29 7.36 10.74 5.56
N ILE A 30 8.08 10.84 4.43
CA ILE A 30 8.07 12.02 3.56
C ILE A 30 6.71 12.19 2.89
N LEU A 31 6.20 11.16 2.23
CA LEU A 31 4.96 11.21 1.44
C LEU A 31 3.72 11.53 2.29
N LYS A 32 3.70 11.08 3.56
CA LYS A 32 2.64 11.44 4.52
C LYS A 32 2.52 12.96 4.71
N LYS A 33 3.64 13.70 4.68
CA LYS A 33 3.64 15.17 4.77
C LYS A 33 2.97 15.82 3.55
N PHE A 34 2.98 15.16 2.40
CA PHE A 34 2.35 15.59 1.15
C PHE A 34 0.94 15.00 0.95
N GLY A 35 0.28 14.54 2.02
CA GLY A 35 -1.11 14.09 1.97
C GLY A 35 -1.33 12.66 1.45
N TRP A 36 -0.25 11.91 1.19
CA TRP A 36 -0.36 10.50 0.84
C TRP A 36 -0.61 9.63 2.07
N LYS A 37 -1.45 8.61 1.91
CA LYS A 37 -1.80 7.66 2.97
C LYS A 37 -1.54 6.24 2.50
N LEU A 38 -0.91 5.44 3.35
CA LEU A 38 -0.83 3.99 3.17
C LEU A 38 -2.25 3.41 3.21
N ILE A 39 -2.61 2.61 2.20
CA ILE A 39 -3.95 1.99 2.11
C ILE A 39 -3.91 0.47 2.05
N CYS A 40 -2.79 -0.11 1.61
CA CYS A 40 -2.62 -1.56 1.54
C CYS A 40 -1.13 -1.92 1.50
N ILE A 41 -0.77 -3.00 2.20
CA ILE A 41 0.49 -3.71 1.98
C ILE A 41 0.11 -5.11 1.49
N ARG A 42 0.22 -5.32 0.18
CA ARG A 42 0.03 -6.62 -0.44
C ARG A 42 1.23 -7.48 -0.10
N ARG A 43 1.06 -8.33 0.91
CA ARG A 43 2.04 -9.36 1.26
C ARG A 43 2.05 -10.40 0.12
N ALA A 44 3.17 -10.68 -0.54
CA ALA A 44 3.21 -11.77 -1.50
C ALA A 44 3.34 -13.12 -0.76
N THR A 45 2.85 -14.22 -1.35
CA THR A 45 3.15 -15.57 -0.81
C THR A 45 4.57 -15.98 -1.20
N GLU A 46 5.03 -15.51 -2.36
CA GLU A 46 6.38 -15.61 -2.89
C GLU A 46 6.72 -14.28 -3.60
N GLY A 47 7.96 -13.78 -3.43
CA GLY A 47 8.39 -12.49 -3.99
C GLY A 47 8.18 -11.30 -3.05
N THR A 48 8.26 -10.08 -3.60
CA THR A 48 8.27 -8.83 -2.84
C THR A 48 6.86 -8.24 -2.68
N GLY A 49 6.58 -7.71 -1.48
CA GLY A 49 5.28 -7.12 -1.17
C GLY A 49 5.03 -5.82 -1.93
N THR A 50 3.78 -5.53 -2.28
CA THR A 50 3.40 -4.26 -2.94
C THR A 50 2.81 -3.30 -1.92
N THR A 51 3.43 -2.13 -1.76
CA THR A 51 2.94 -1.07 -0.87
C THR A 51 2.13 -0.05 -1.67
N LEU A 52 0.84 0.09 -1.37
CA LEU A 52 -0.07 0.99 -2.07
C LEU A 52 -0.38 2.23 -1.22
N MET A 53 -0.27 3.40 -1.86
CA MET A 53 -0.60 4.68 -1.26
C MET A 53 -1.69 5.40 -2.06
N LYS A 54 -2.51 6.19 -1.37
CA LYS A 54 -3.53 7.06 -1.96
C LYS A 54 -3.31 8.50 -1.54
N ASN A 55 -3.40 9.43 -2.48
CA ASN A 55 -3.54 10.85 -2.17
C ASN A 55 -5.03 11.21 -2.07
N ARG A 56 -5.42 11.92 -1.00
CA ARG A 56 -6.82 12.31 -0.79
C ARG A 56 -7.25 13.48 -1.69
N GLN A 57 -6.33 14.38 -2.02
CA GLN A 57 -6.64 15.57 -2.82
C GLN A 57 -6.95 15.18 -4.26
N ASP A 58 -6.03 14.46 -4.90
CA ASP A 58 -6.14 14.19 -6.34
C ASP A 58 -6.82 12.84 -6.67
N GLN A 59 -7.27 12.11 -5.64
CA GLN A 59 -7.74 10.72 -5.74
C GLN A 59 -6.71 9.76 -6.40
N ALA A 60 -5.45 10.19 -6.53
CA ALA A 60 -4.39 9.41 -7.14
C ALA A 60 -4.00 8.21 -6.28
N VAL A 61 -3.60 7.12 -6.94
CA VAL A 61 -3.08 5.91 -6.33
C VAL A 61 -1.71 5.62 -6.90
N GLY A 62 -0.79 5.20 -6.02
CA GLY A 62 0.57 4.87 -6.41
C GLY A 62 1.12 3.68 -5.64
N VAL A 63 2.17 3.09 -6.21
CA VAL A 63 2.95 2.02 -5.61
C VAL A 63 4.24 2.60 -5.08
N LEU A 64 4.50 2.40 -3.78
CA LEU A 64 5.78 2.73 -3.19
C LEU A 64 6.76 1.58 -3.44
N GLY A 65 7.73 1.83 -4.33
CA GLY A 65 8.76 0.85 -4.67
C GLY A 65 9.73 0.59 -3.51
N GLU A 66 10.51 -0.48 -3.62
CA GLU A 66 11.55 -0.84 -2.65
C GLU A 66 12.71 0.17 -2.57
N ASP A 67 12.79 1.07 -3.55
CA ASP A 67 13.67 2.22 -3.58
C ASP A 67 13.15 3.42 -2.78
N GLY A 68 11.94 3.33 -2.20
CA GLY A 68 11.29 4.45 -1.51
C GLY A 68 10.65 5.47 -2.45
N ILE A 69 10.61 5.20 -3.75
CA ILE A 69 10.04 6.10 -4.75
C ILE A 69 8.59 5.71 -5.04
N LEU A 70 7.69 6.68 -4.92
CA LEU A 70 6.28 6.52 -5.25
C LEU A 70 6.08 6.63 -6.76
N ARG A 71 5.54 5.57 -7.37
CA ARG A 71 5.15 5.53 -8.77
C ARG A 71 3.63 5.62 -8.86
N ILE A 72 3.13 6.73 -9.38
CA ILE A 72 1.69 6.91 -9.63
C ILE A 72 1.31 6.00 -10.79
N SER A 73 0.30 5.16 -10.60
CA SER A 73 -0.15 4.21 -11.62
C SER A 73 -1.60 4.53 -12.00
N PRO A 74 -1.86 4.99 -13.23
CA PRO A 74 -3.22 5.30 -13.69
C PRO A 74 -4.09 4.04 -13.82
N ASP A 75 -3.47 2.87 -13.95
CA ASP A 75 -4.14 1.58 -14.12
C ASP A 75 -4.72 1.02 -12.81
N ILE A 76 -4.29 1.54 -11.65
CA ILE A 76 -4.81 1.10 -10.35
C ILE A 76 -6.09 1.88 -10.01
N GLN A 77 -7.22 1.24 -10.27
CA GLN A 77 -8.55 1.80 -9.99
C GLN A 77 -9.10 1.26 -8.65
N ILE A 78 -9.41 2.16 -7.71
CA ILE A 78 -10.16 1.79 -6.49
C ILE A 78 -11.64 1.72 -6.86
N ARG A 79 -12.24 0.53 -6.72
CA ARG A 79 -13.68 0.35 -6.94
C ARG A 79 -14.46 1.26 -5.98
N LYS A 80 -15.30 2.13 -6.53
CA LYS A 80 -16.26 2.89 -5.73
C LYS A 80 -17.29 1.89 -5.20
N SER A 81 -17.48 1.85 -3.89
CA SER A 81 -18.60 1.12 -3.30
C SER A 81 -19.88 1.76 -3.81
N SER A 82 -20.63 1.02 -4.63
CA SER A 82 -22.03 1.31 -4.88
C SER A 82 -22.75 1.08 -3.56
N LYS A 83 -23.04 2.15 -2.80
CA LYS A 83 -24.06 2.08 -1.75
C LYS A 83 -25.36 1.63 -2.42
N ARG A 84 -25.76 0.38 -2.17
CA ARG A 84 -27.16 -0.02 -2.25
C ARG A 84 -27.75 0.14 -0.86
#